data_AF-A0A7Y5QWG8-F1
#
_entry.id   AF-A0A7Y5QWG8-F1
#
_cell.length_a   1.000
_cell.length_b   1.000
_cell.length_c   1.000
_cell.angle_alpha   90.00
_cell.angle_beta   90.00
_cell.angle_gamma   90.00
#
_symmetry.space_group_name_H-M   'P 1'
#
loop_
_entity.id
_entity.type
_entity.pdbx_description
1 polymer ?
#
loop_
_entity_poly.entity_id
_entity_poly.type
_entity_poly.pdbx_seq_one_letter_code
_entity_poly.pdbx_strand_id
1 'polypeptide(L)'
;MSTFNHPDFGAEKFSRAPDARFVPAPADGVLPEDFFSTTNLPTYVKVKGKWVMPREPRMDSALVLDHDGVLWIREGRRLKKGDLVAVGQDEDGSTGIYVHVSAFLGESAEGEFKFMTSEVSREKPIDYALMARILVEERERGGYPVWVAGPALVHSRARNDMAWFIENGFVGAMLAGNAVAVHDIEASIFRTTLGMTATGEATSGGHGLHMRAINKVRAAGSIANAVEQGIITDGIMYSLVKHGVPFVLTGSIRDDGPLPDVITDALAAQDAMRAHTLKATMAILIATALHAIATGNMLPAFVTEKDGSLRELAT
;
A
#
# COMPACT_ATOMS: atom_id res chain seq x y z
N MET A 1 12.82 -6.07 -15.02
CA MET A 1 11.98 -6.66 -13.96
C MET A 1 12.15 -8.16 -14.01
N SER A 2 12.13 -8.84 -12.85
CA SER A 2 12.16 -10.30 -12.75
C SER A 2 10.93 -10.88 -13.46
N THR A 3 11.11 -11.91 -14.29
CA THR A 3 10.01 -12.60 -14.96
C THR A 3 9.37 -13.56 -13.96
N PHE A 4 8.04 -13.53 -13.84
CA PHE A 4 7.32 -14.47 -12.97
C PHE A 4 7.36 -15.88 -13.55
N ASN A 5 7.90 -16.82 -12.78
CA ASN A 5 7.94 -18.23 -13.19
C ASN A 5 6.66 -18.92 -12.74
N HIS A 6 5.74 -19.25 -13.65
CA HIS A 6 4.50 -19.93 -13.27
C HIS A 6 4.75 -21.37 -12.81
N PRO A 7 4.10 -21.85 -11.72
CA PRO A 7 4.17 -23.25 -11.34
C PRO A 7 3.56 -24.15 -12.40
N ASP A 8 4.23 -25.27 -12.73
CA ASP A 8 3.65 -26.31 -13.58
C ASP A 8 2.68 -27.17 -12.78
N PHE A 9 1.40 -26.78 -12.75
CA PHE A 9 0.35 -27.55 -12.06
C PHE A 9 0.03 -28.91 -12.72
N GLY A 10 0.61 -29.21 -13.88
CA GLY A 10 0.55 -30.54 -14.49
C GLY A 10 1.50 -31.55 -13.82
N ALA A 11 2.55 -31.07 -13.15
CA ALA A 11 3.50 -31.92 -12.44
C ALA A 11 2.81 -32.83 -11.42
N GLU A 12 3.33 -34.04 -11.24
CA GLU A 12 2.72 -35.11 -10.42
C GLU A 12 2.35 -34.64 -9.00
N LYS A 13 3.22 -33.85 -8.37
CA LYS A 13 3.00 -33.30 -7.02
C LYS A 13 1.74 -32.44 -6.92
N PHE A 14 1.42 -31.65 -7.95
CA PHE A 14 0.28 -30.74 -7.95
C PHE A 14 -0.98 -31.40 -8.51
N SER A 15 -0.84 -32.25 -9.51
CA SER A 15 -1.98 -32.97 -10.10
C SER A 15 -2.57 -33.98 -9.12
N ARG A 16 -1.74 -34.67 -8.32
CA ARG A 16 -2.19 -35.62 -7.28
C ARG A 16 -2.54 -35.01 -5.94
N ALA A 17 -2.21 -33.73 -5.69
CA ALA A 17 -2.58 -33.04 -4.46
C ALA A 17 -4.12 -33.07 -4.25
N PRO A 18 -4.60 -33.17 -3.00
CA PRO A 18 -6.01 -33.06 -2.69
C PRO A 18 -6.51 -31.62 -2.91
N ASP A 19 -7.84 -31.46 -2.97
CA ASP A 19 -8.44 -30.14 -2.79
C ASP A 19 -8.21 -29.63 -1.36
N ALA A 20 -8.08 -28.32 -1.21
CA ALA A 20 -7.93 -27.69 0.10
C ALA A 20 -9.16 -27.93 0.98
N ARG A 21 -8.92 -28.12 2.28
CA ARG A 21 -9.99 -28.30 3.27
C ARG A 21 -10.48 -26.93 3.73
N PHE A 22 -11.80 -26.77 3.81
CA PHE A 22 -12.45 -25.58 4.33
C PHE A 22 -13.34 -25.91 5.52
N VAL A 23 -13.30 -25.08 6.55
CA VAL A 23 -14.07 -25.23 7.79
C VAL A 23 -14.85 -23.93 8.04
N PRO A 24 -16.13 -24.02 8.45
CA PRO A 24 -16.91 -22.83 8.80
C PRO A 24 -16.30 -22.06 9.98
N ALA A 25 -16.21 -20.74 9.86
CA ALA A 25 -15.79 -19.87 10.95
C ALA A 25 -16.74 -20.01 12.17
N PRO A 26 -16.23 -20.22 13.39
CA PRO A 26 -17.05 -20.53 14.56
C PRO A 26 -17.90 -19.33 15.04
N ALA A 27 -17.42 -18.11 14.81
CA ALA A 27 -18.10 -16.86 15.17
C ALA A 27 -17.61 -15.70 14.28
N ASP A 28 -18.34 -14.59 14.30
CA ASP A 28 -17.90 -13.33 13.67
C ASP A 28 -16.52 -12.94 14.20
N GLY A 29 -15.58 -12.65 13.30
CA GLY A 29 -14.23 -12.26 13.69
C GLY A 29 -13.29 -13.39 14.11
N VAL A 30 -13.75 -14.65 14.19
CA VAL A 30 -12.98 -15.78 14.73
C VAL A 30 -12.64 -16.77 13.62
N LEU A 31 -11.36 -17.08 13.48
CA LEU A 31 -10.87 -18.10 12.54
C LEU A 31 -11.00 -19.50 13.16
N PRO A 32 -11.24 -20.56 12.38
CA PRO A 32 -11.18 -21.92 12.89
C PRO A 32 -9.77 -22.29 13.36
N GLU A 33 -9.66 -23.32 14.20
CA GLU A 33 -8.35 -23.93 14.50
C GLU A 33 -7.67 -24.41 13.21
N ASP A 34 -6.33 -24.34 13.19
CA ASP A 34 -5.49 -24.67 12.05
C ASP A 34 -5.79 -23.88 10.75
N PHE A 35 -6.36 -22.67 10.86
CA PHE A 35 -6.53 -21.81 9.68
C PHE A 35 -5.19 -21.53 8.99
N PHE A 36 -5.21 -21.46 7.66
CA PHE A 36 -4.05 -21.01 6.90
C PHE A 36 -3.92 -19.49 7.00
N SER A 37 -2.78 -19.00 7.51
CA SER A 37 -2.46 -17.56 7.55
C SER A 37 -1.73 -17.15 6.28
N THR A 38 -2.30 -16.22 5.51
CA THR A 38 -1.75 -15.83 4.21
C THR A 38 -0.44 -15.06 4.33
N THR A 39 0.40 -15.19 3.31
CA THR A 39 1.58 -14.36 3.07
C THR A 39 1.26 -13.28 2.02
N ASN A 40 2.22 -12.40 1.71
CA ASN A 40 2.10 -11.47 0.57
C ASN A 40 2.57 -12.09 -0.76
N LEU A 41 3.00 -13.35 -0.77
CA LEU A 41 3.51 -14.05 -1.94
C LEU A 41 2.37 -14.66 -2.79
N PRO A 42 2.63 -14.99 -4.07
CA PRO A 42 1.64 -15.67 -4.91
C PRO A 42 1.21 -16.98 -4.26
N THR A 43 -0.08 -17.08 -3.96
CA THR A 43 -0.68 -18.23 -3.28
C THR A 43 -1.72 -18.86 -4.20
N TYR A 44 -1.66 -20.18 -4.31
CA TYR A 44 -2.58 -20.99 -5.10
C TYR A 44 -3.28 -21.98 -4.20
N VAL A 45 -4.56 -22.19 -4.46
CA VAL A 45 -5.40 -23.11 -3.67
C VAL A 45 -6.13 -24.03 -4.63
N LYS A 46 -6.11 -25.33 -4.35
CA LYS A 46 -6.79 -26.33 -5.16
C LYS A 46 -8.24 -26.44 -4.73
N VAL A 47 -9.16 -26.07 -5.62
CA VAL A 47 -10.61 -26.13 -5.41
C VAL A 47 -11.25 -26.83 -6.59
N LYS A 48 -12.02 -27.90 -6.34
CA LYS A 48 -12.69 -28.70 -7.37
C LYS A 48 -11.70 -29.20 -8.43
N GLY A 49 -10.53 -29.66 -7.98
CA GLY A 49 -9.44 -30.18 -8.81
C GLY A 49 -8.60 -29.12 -9.53
N LYS A 50 -8.87 -27.83 -9.37
CA LYS A 50 -8.17 -26.74 -10.07
C LYS A 50 -7.41 -25.85 -9.11
N TRP A 51 -6.15 -25.56 -9.44
CA TRP A 51 -5.34 -24.57 -8.75
C TRP A 51 -5.76 -23.17 -9.19
N VAL A 52 -6.20 -22.35 -8.24
CA VAL A 52 -6.64 -20.98 -8.49
C VAL A 52 -6.03 -20.02 -7.47
N MET A 53 -5.78 -18.78 -7.87
CA MET A 53 -5.35 -17.73 -6.96
C MET A 53 -6.54 -17.05 -6.29
N PRO A 54 -6.44 -16.71 -5.00
CA PRO A 54 -7.47 -15.93 -4.34
C PRO A 54 -7.43 -14.47 -4.81
N ARG A 55 -8.58 -13.80 -4.72
CA ARG A 55 -8.71 -12.37 -4.95
C ARG A 55 -8.21 -11.56 -3.75
N GLU A 56 -7.76 -10.35 -4.03
CA GLU A 56 -7.33 -9.34 -3.03
C GLU A 56 -6.18 -9.79 -2.12
N PRO A 57 -5.02 -10.15 -2.70
CA PRO A 57 -3.89 -10.68 -1.96
C PRO A 57 -3.34 -9.74 -0.88
N ARG A 58 -2.93 -10.34 0.24
CA ARG A 58 -2.25 -9.69 1.38
C ARG A 58 -1.78 -10.72 2.39
N MET A 59 -0.85 -10.31 3.24
CA MET A 59 -0.43 -11.08 4.40
C MET A 59 -1.42 -10.99 5.57
N ASP A 60 -1.23 -11.87 6.54
CA ASP A 60 -1.90 -11.90 7.86
C ASP A 60 -3.42 -11.95 7.75
N SER A 61 -3.94 -12.87 6.93
CA SER A 61 -5.36 -13.01 6.64
C SER A 61 -5.78 -14.44 6.36
N ALA A 62 -7.09 -14.65 6.23
CA ALA A 62 -7.70 -15.94 5.95
C ALA A 62 -7.95 -16.12 4.45
N LEU A 63 -7.82 -17.35 3.95
CA LEU A 63 -8.37 -17.79 2.67
C LEU A 63 -9.84 -18.18 2.88
N VAL A 64 -10.75 -17.51 2.18
CA VAL A 64 -12.20 -17.74 2.29
C VAL A 64 -12.77 -18.17 0.95
N LEU A 65 -13.53 -19.25 0.95
CA LEU A 65 -14.30 -19.72 -0.21
C LEU A 65 -15.75 -19.24 -0.09
N ASP A 66 -16.21 -18.43 -1.04
CA ASP A 66 -17.61 -17.99 -1.06
C ASP A 66 -18.56 -19.03 -1.67
N HIS A 67 -19.86 -18.73 -1.66
CA HIS A 67 -20.89 -19.64 -2.17
C HIS A 67 -20.81 -19.87 -3.69
N ASP A 68 -20.22 -18.94 -4.44
CA ASP A 68 -20.01 -19.05 -5.89
C ASP A 68 -18.74 -19.85 -6.23
N GLY A 69 -17.98 -20.24 -5.20
CA GLY A 69 -16.72 -20.95 -5.34
C GLY A 69 -15.54 -20.05 -5.69
N VAL A 70 -15.65 -18.74 -5.45
CA VAL A 70 -14.55 -17.78 -5.60
C VAL A 70 -13.75 -17.74 -4.30
N LEU A 71 -12.43 -17.72 -4.45
CA LEU A 71 -11.50 -17.58 -3.34
C LEU A 71 -11.14 -16.13 -3.09
N TRP A 72 -11.12 -15.75 -1.82
CA TRP A 72 -10.84 -14.41 -1.36
C TRP A 72 -9.84 -14.44 -0.21
N ILE A 73 -9.01 -13.41 -0.09
CA ILE A 73 -8.27 -13.16 1.13
C ILE A 73 -9.03 -12.12 1.98
N ARG A 74 -9.27 -12.45 3.26
CA ARG A 74 -10.09 -11.65 4.18
C ARG A 74 -9.43 -11.51 5.55
N GLU A 75 -9.43 -10.29 6.08
CA GLU A 75 -9.13 -9.98 7.47
C GLU A 75 -10.02 -10.81 8.39
N GLY A 76 -9.48 -11.26 9.53
CA GLY A 76 -10.30 -11.87 10.59
C GLY A 76 -11.50 -10.98 10.97
N ARG A 77 -11.30 -9.66 11.16
CA ARG A 77 -12.37 -8.71 11.49
C ARG A 77 -13.52 -8.62 10.47
N ARG A 78 -13.34 -9.13 9.26
CA ARG A 78 -14.37 -9.14 8.20
C ARG A 78 -15.14 -10.46 8.15
N LEU A 79 -14.64 -11.51 8.79
CA LEU A 79 -15.26 -12.83 8.78
C LEU A 79 -16.59 -12.82 9.52
N LYS A 80 -17.54 -13.54 8.94
CA LYS A 80 -18.84 -13.87 9.54
C LYS A 80 -18.87 -15.32 9.96
N LYS A 81 -19.64 -15.60 11.02
CA LYS A 81 -19.91 -16.98 11.42
C LYS A 81 -20.42 -17.78 10.23
N GLY A 82 -19.80 -18.93 9.97
CA GLY A 82 -20.15 -19.81 8.88
C GLY A 82 -19.35 -19.61 7.58
N ASP A 83 -18.57 -18.53 7.45
CA ASP A 83 -17.66 -18.35 6.30
C ASP A 83 -16.72 -19.55 6.18
N LEU A 84 -16.57 -20.10 4.98
CA LEU A 84 -15.71 -21.27 4.76
C LEU A 84 -14.25 -20.83 4.66
N VAL A 85 -13.47 -21.11 5.70
CA VAL A 85 -12.07 -20.72 5.82
C VAL A 85 -11.15 -21.92 5.54
N ALA A 86 -10.12 -21.73 4.72
CA ALA A 86 -9.14 -22.77 4.45
C ALA A 86 -8.32 -23.10 5.70
N VAL A 87 -8.06 -24.38 5.91
CA VAL A 87 -7.30 -24.91 7.04
C VAL A 87 -6.20 -25.86 6.58
N GLY A 88 -5.12 -25.92 7.35
CA GLY A 88 -3.85 -26.55 6.98
C GLY A 88 -2.73 -25.50 7.01
N GLN A 89 -1.53 -25.90 7.41
CA GLN A 89 -0.37 -25.00 7.54
C GLN A 89 0.67 -25.21 6.43
N ASP A 90 0.59 -26.32 5.69
CA ASP A 90 1.56 -26.66 4.66
C ASP A 90 1.44 -25.73 3.45
N GLU A 91 2.58 -25.20 3.00
CA GLU A 91 2.69 -24.24 1.89
C GLU A 91 3.19 -24.88 0.58
N ASP A 92 3.48 -26.18 0.58
CA ASP A 92 4.13 -26.89 -0.52
C ASP A 92 3.15 -27.51 -1.55
N GLY A 93 1.85 -27.33 -1.32
CA GLY A 93 0.77 -27.88 -2.14
C GLY A 93 0.21 -29.22 -1.64
N SER A 94 0.85 -29.88 -0.68
CA SER A 94 0.47 -31.22 -0.20
C SER A 94 -0.95 -31.28 0.41
N THR A 95 -1.44 -30.16 0.95
CA THR A 95 -2.79 -30.01 1.52
C THR A 95 -3.73 -29.19 0.64
N GLY A 96 -3.36 -28.97 -0.63
CA GLY A 96 -4.13 -28.15 -1.57
C GLY A 96 -3.90 -26.64 -1.43
N ILE A 97 -2.91 -26.20 -0.64
CA ILE A 97 -2.47 -24.80 -0.56
C ILE A 97 -0.98 -24.74 -0.94
N TYR A 98 -0.63 -23.87 -1.88
CA TYR A 98 0.74 -23.70 -2.38
C TYR A 98 1.15 -22.24 -2.39
N VAL A 99 2.24 -21.91 -1.69
CA VAL A 99 2.87 -20.58 -1.72
C VAL A 99 4.09 -20.63 -2.62
N HIS A 100 4.09 -19.81 -3.66
CA HIS A 100 5.15 -19.82 -4.65
C HIS A 100 6.33 -18.92 -4.25
N VAL A 101 7.17 -19.42 -3.35
CA VAL A 101 8.32 -18.67 -2.81
C VAL A 101 9.38 -18.36 -3.88
N SER A 102 9.54 -19.22 -4.88
CA SER A 102 10.50 -19.02 -5.96
C SER A 102 9.94 -18.25 -7.17
N ALA A 103 8.77 -17.62 -7.04
CA ALA A 103 8.10 -16.90 -8.12
C ALA A 103 8.98 -15.85 -8.82
N PHE A 104 9.86 -15.19 -8.06
CA PHE A 104 10.74 -14.11 -8.54
C PHE A 104 12.22 -14.49 -8.53
N LEU A 105 12.52 -15.74 -8.18
CA LEU A 105 13.87 -16.28 -8.27
C LEU A 105 14.08 -16.72 -9.72
N GLY A 106 15.06 -16.10 -10.42
CA GLY A 106 15.47 -16.57 -11.74
C GLY A 106 15.95 -18.03 -11.70
N GLU A 107 16.06 -18.69 -12.86
CA GLU A 107 16.45 -20.11 -13.00
C GLU A 107 17.79 -20.48 -12.31
N SER A 108 18.57 -19.50 -11.88
CA SER A 108 19.89 -19.65 -11.23
C SER A 108 19.87 -19.65 -9.69
N ALA A 109 18.70 -19.67 -9.04
CA ALA A 109 18.60 -19.59 -7.58
C ALA A 109 18.64 -20.95 -6.85
N GLU A 110 19.24 -21.99 -7.44
CA GLU A 110 19.68 -23.16 -6.67
C GLU A 110 20.94 -22.78 -5.87
N GLY A 111 20.75 -22.13 -4.72
CA GLY A 111 21.83 -21.95 -3.75
C GLY A 111 21.83 -20.61 -3.02
N GLU A 112 20.88 -20.42 -2.11
CA GLU A 112 21.01 -19.78 -0.79
C GLU A 112 19.68 -19.14 -0.39
N PHE A 113 18.96 -19.81 0.50
CA PHE A 113 17.82 -19.24 1.19
C PHE A 113 18.35 -18.27 2.27
N LYS A 114 18.21 -16.96 2.05
CA LYS A 114 18.59 -15.93 3.03
C LYS A 114 17.35 -15.20 3.53
N PHE A 115 16.96 -15.54 4.76
CA PHE A 115 16.11 -14.67 5.57
C PHE A 115 16.90 -13.41 5.97
N MET A 116 16.27 -12.23 5.87
CA MET A 116 16.74 -11.01 6.52
C MET A 116 18.17 -10.55 6.16
N THR A 117 18.66 -10.75 4.93
CA THR A 117 19.83 -10.00 4.46
C THR A 117 19.42 -8.57 4.14
N SER A 118 19.72 -7.66 5.06
CA SER A 118 19.58 -6.22 4.88
C SER A 118 20.18 -5.73 3.55
N GLU A 119 19.33 -5.36 2.59
CA GLU A 119 19.76 -4.58 1.42
C GLU A 119 19.94 -3.09 1.74
N VAL A 120 19.44 -2.64 2.90
CA VAL A 120 19.55 -1.26 3.34
C VAL A 120 20.96 -1.01 3.89
N SER A 121 21.90 -0.77 2.99
CA SER A 121 23.19 -0.18 3.31
C SER A 121 23.23 1.25 2.79
N ARG A 122 23.51 2.21 3.68
CA ARG A 122 23.82 3.60 3.30
C ARG A 122 25.09 3.71 2.46
N GLU A 123 25.91 2.66 2.41
CA GLU A 123 27.20 2.60 1.72
C GLU A 123 27.12 1.94 0.34
N LYS A 124 25.94 1.42 -0.05
CA LYS A 124 25.71 0.96 -1.41
C LYS A 124 25.28 2.16 -2.28
N PRO A 125 25.92 2.39 -3.43
CA PRO A 125 25.50 3.45 -4.34
C PRO A 125 24.08 3.18 -4.84
N ILE A 126 23.21 4.19 -4.72
CA ILE A 126 21.85 4.15 -5.25
C ILE A 126 21.90 4.55 -6.73
N ASP A 127 21.42 3.68 -7.62
CA ASP A 127 21.31 3.99 -9.06
C ASP A 127 20.01 4.78 -9.33
N TYR A 128 20.10 6.10 -9.17
CA TYR A 128 18.97 7.01 -9.45
C TYR A 128 18.51 6.96 -10.91
N ALA A 129 19.40 6.64 -11.86
CA ALA A 129 19.02 6.53 -13.27
C ALA A 129 18.18 5.27 -13.52
N LEU A 130 18.48 4.18 -12.83
CA LEU A 130 17.61 3.00 -12.82
C LEU A 130 16.25 3.30 -12.18
N MET A 131 16.22 3.94 -11.00
CA MET A 131 14.95 4.30 -10.34
C MET A 131 14.07 5.21 -11.23
N ALA A 132 14.67 6.21 -11.87
CA ALA A 132 13.97 7.10 -12.78
C ALA A 132 13.42 6.34 -14.01
N ARG A 133 14.20 5.43 -14.60
CA ARG A 133 13.74 4.57 -15.70
C ARG A 133 12.55 3.71 -15.28
N ILE A 134 12.63 3.07 -14.11
CA ILE A 134 11.55 2.25 -13.56
C ILE A 134 10.26 3.07 -13.39
N LEU A 135 10.34 4.29 -12.84
CA LEU A 135 9.19 5.20 -12.70
C LEU A 135 8.60 5.63 -14.06
N VAL A 136 9.46 5.94 -15.04
CA VAL A 136 9.02 6.30 -16.40
C VAL A 136 8.33 5.13 -17.08
N GLU A 137 8.93 3.94 -17.04
CA GLU A 137 8.34 2.72 -17.59
C GLU A 137 7.00 2.38 -16.94
N GLU A 138 6.86 2.59 -15.63
CA GLU A 138 5.61 2.36 -14.91
C GLU A 138 4.51 3.35 -15.32
N ARG A 139 4.86 4.62 -15.53
CA ARG A 139 3.91 5.61 -16.04
C ARG A 139 3.49 5.31 -17.48
N GLU A 140 4.45 4.99 -18.36
CA GLU A 140 4.20 4.75 -19.79
C GLU A 140 3.32 3.53 -20.06
N ARG A 141 3.40 2.50 -19.20
CA ARG A 141 2.48 1.35 -19.25
C ARG A 141 1.09 1.61 -18.65
N GLY A 142 0.85 2.81 -18.11
CA GLY A 142 -0.41 3.16 -17.44
C GLY A 142 -0.56 2.54 -16.06
N GLY A 143 0.54 2.42 -15.32
CA GLY A 143 0.59 1.91 -13.97
C GLY A 143 -0.14 2.78 -12.94
N TYR A 144 -0.22 2.28 -11.72
CA TYR A 144 -0.81 2.93 -10.57
C TYR A 144 0.19 3.02 -9.39
N PRO A 145 1.20 3.90 -9.46
CA PRO A 145 2.17 4.05 -8.38
C PRO A 145 1.53 4.63 -7.12
N VAL A 146 1.66 3.93 -5.99
CA VAL A 146 1.17 4.39 -4.69
C VAL A 146 2.33 5.01 -3.90
N TRP A 147 2.23 6.29 -3.62
CA TRP A 147 3.22 7.01 -2.83
C TRP A 147 2.78 7.08 -1.37
N VAL A 148 3.63 6.64 -0.44
CA VAL A 148 3.37 6.65 0.99
C VAL A 148 4.35 7.60 1.67
N ALA A 149 3.85 8.71 2.20
CA ALA A 149 4.71 9.80 2.65
C ALA A 149 4.51 10.17 4.12
N GLY A 150 5.61 10.51 4.79
CA GLY A 150 5.61 11.16 6.10
C GLY A 150 5.98 12.64 6.04
N PRO A 151 5.77 13.39 7.14
CA PRO A 151 5.93 14.84 7.15
C PRO A 151 7.37 15.31 6.90
N ALA A 152 8.36 14.42 7.10
CA ALA A 152 9.75 14.72 6.78
C ALA A 152 9.97 15.04 5.29
N LEU A 153 9.12 14.56 4.38
CA LEU A 153 9.12 14.97 2.97
C LEU A 153 8.92 16.49 2.82
N VAL A 154 8.01 17.07 3.59
CA VAL A 154 7.76 18.53 3.59
C VAL A 154 8.90 19.26 4.29
N HIS A 155 9.43 18.69 5.39
CA HIS A 155 10.51 19.29 6.18
C HIS A 155 11.85 19.31 5.45
N SER A 156 12.10 18.32 4.58
CA SER A 156 13.31 18.21 3.76
C SER A 156 13.26 19.04 2.48
N ARG A 157 12.28 19.96 2.35
CA ARG A 157 12.08 20.85 1.19
C ARG A 157 11.78 20.13 -0.13
N ALA A 158 11.31 18.87 -0.08
CA ALA A 158 10.95 18.09 -1.28
C ALA A 158 9.51 18.34 -1.78
N ARG A 159 8.87 19.42 -1.31
CA ARG A 159 7.48 19.76 -1.60
C ARG A 159 7.25 20.01 -3.10
N ASN A 160 8.14 20.77 -3.73
CA ASN A 160 8.04 21.09 -5.15
C ASN A 160 8.33 19.87 -6.02
N ASP A 161 9.26 19.01 -5.60
CA ASP A 161 9.57 17.76 -6.32
C ASP A 161 8.36 16.82 -6.30
N MET A 162 7.71 16.67 -5.14
CA MET A 162 6.49 15.86 -5.02
C MET A 162 5.33 16.43 -5.85
N ALA A 163 5.13 17.76 -5.84
CA ALA A 163 4.15 18.42 -6.70
C ALA A 163 4.43 18.15 -8.19
N TRP A 164 5.70 18.20 -8.60
CA TRP A 164 6.12 17.85 -9.97
C TRP A 164 5.79 16.40 -10.33
N PHE A 165 6.04 15.43 -9.44
CA PHE A 165 5.68 14.03 -9.70
C PHE A 165 4.16 13.85 -9.88
N ILE A 166 3.35 14.56 -9.09
CA ILE A 166 1.88 14.53 -9.22
C ILE A 166 1.45 15.13 -10.56
N GLU A 167 1.94 16.33 -10.89
CA GLU A 167 1.63 17.06 -12.12
C GLU A 167 2.01 16.30 -13.40
N ASN A 168 3.06 15.48 -13.32
CA ASN A 168 3.60 14.72 -14.46
C ASN A 168 3.13 13.26 -14.51
N GLY A 169 2.13 12.90 -13.71
CA GLY A 169 1.44 11.60 -13.79
C GLY A 169 2.21 10.43 -13.20
N PHE A 170 3.16 10.67 -12.28
CA PHE A 170 3.92 9.60 -11.60
C PHE A 170 3.27 9.11 -10.31
N VAL A 171 2.09 9.64 -9.96
CA VAL A 171 1.39 9.33 -8.71
C VAL A 171 -0.04 8.88 -9.03
N GLY A 172 -0.32 7.60 -8.80
CA GLY A 172 -1.68 7.04 -8.93
C GLY A 172 -2.53 7.25 -7.68
N ALA A 173 -1.90 7.23 -6.49
CA ALA A 173 -2.50 7.63 -5.23
C ALA A 173 -1.45 8.06 -4.21
N MET A 174 -1.85 8.89 -3.25
CA MET A 174 -1.00 9.26 -2.11
C MET A 174 -1.61 8.81 -0.78
N LEU A 175 -0.85 8.05 0.01
CA LEU A 175 -1.22 7.63 1.37
C LEU A 175 -0.36 8.40 2.37
N ALA A 176 -0.99 9.14 3.27
CA ALA A 176 -0.31 9.98 4.24
C ALA A 176 -1.14 10.12 5.52
N GLY A 177 -0.64 10.94 6.45
CA GLY A 177 -1.39 11.33 7.65
C GLY A 177 -1.61 12.84 7.70
N ASN A 178 -2.39 13.29 8.68
CA ASN A 178 -2.74 14.70 8.90
C ASN A 178 -1.51 15.63 8.82
N ALA A 179 -0.40 15.27 9.48
CA ALA A 179 0.81 16.09 9.55
C ALA A 179 1.43 16.43 8.17
N VAL A 180 1.33 15.56 7.17
CA VAL A 180 1.85 15.86 5.82
C VAL A 180 1.03 16.98 5.20
N ALA A 181 -0.29 16.82 5.20
CA ALA A 181 -1.22 17.78 4.62
C ALA A 181 -1.17 19.12 5.36
N VAL A 182 -1.19 19.11 6.70
CA VAL A 182 -1.14 20.33 7.51
C VAL A 182 0.12 21.14 7.23
N HIS A 183 1.29 20.52 7.21
CA HIS A 183 2.55 21.22 6.97
C HIS A 183 2.70 21.70 5.52
N ASP A 184 2.21 20.93 4.54
CA ASP A 184 2.16 21.36 3.15
C ASP A 184 1.26 22.61 2.95
N ILE A 185 0.12 22.62 3.63
CA ILE A 185 -0.86 23.72 3.59
C ILE A 185 -0.33 24.94 4.36
N GLU A 186 0.32 24.73 5.52
CA GLU A 186 1.03 25.80 6.25
C GLU A 186 2.06 26.47 5.34
N ALA A 187 2.85 25.68 4.60
CA ALA A 187 3.85 26.19 3.66
C ALA A 187 3.21 26.96 2.49
N SER A 188 2.03 26.54 2.03
CA SER A 188 1.29 27.28 0.99
C SER A 188 0.85 28.66 1.50
N ILE A 189 0.22 28.69 2.69
CA ILE A 189 -0.46 29.90 3.20
C ILE A 189 0.53 30.88 3.83
N PHE A 190 1.50 30.37 4.59
CA PHE A 190 2.37 31.18 5.45
C PHE A 190 3.85 31.14 5.04
N ARG A 191 4.21 30.34 4.03
CA ARG A 191 5.60 30.15 3.58
C ARG A 191 6.53 29.62 4.69
N THR A 192 5.96 28.88 5.65
CA THR A 192 6.67 28.23 6.76
C THR A 192 6.29 26.76 6.90
N THR A 193 7.15 25.99 7.57
CA THR A 193 6.81 24.65 8.04
C THR A 193 7.15 24.54 9.52
N LEU A 194 6.17 24.25 10.39
CA LEU A 194 6.32 24.34 11.85
C LEU A 194 6.85 25.70 12.32
N GLY A 195 6.47 26.78 11.63
CA GLY A 195 6.97 28.12 11.93
C GLY A 195 8.43 28.39 11.56
N MET A 196 9.09 27.49 10.84
CA MET A 196 10.44 27.72 10.29
C MET A 196 10.34 28.24 8.85
N THR A 197 11.17 29.22 8.51
CA THR A 197 11.30 29.75 7.15
C THR A 197 12.01 28.75 6.22
N ALA A 198 12.06 29.07 4.92
CA ALA A 198 12.85 28.30 3.96
C ALA A 198 14.35 28.21 4.32
N THR A 199 14.91 29.18 5.07
CA THR A 199 16.31 29.16 5.55
C THR A 199 16.51 28.35 6.84
N GLY A 200 15.43 27.87 7.47
CA GLY A 200 15.48 27.11 8.73
C GLY A 200 15.43 27.99 9.98
N GLU A 201 15.13 29.28 9.83
CA GLU A 201 15.04 30.23 10.94
C GLU A 201 13.64 30.18 11.55
N ALA A 202 13.55 30.18 12.88
CA ALA A 202 12.28 30.25 13.57
C ALA A 202 11.64 31.63 13.40
N THR A 203 10.36 31.67 13.04
CA THR A 203 9.58 32.92 12.97
C THR A 203 8.93 33.22 14.32
N SER A 204 8.84 34.50 14.68
CA SER A 204 8.12 34.94 15.87
C SER A 204 6.64 34.55 15.76
N GLY A 205 6.13 33.78 16.73
CA GLY A 205 4.75 33.25 16.70
C GLY A 205 4.52 32.06 15.75
N GLY A 206 5.58 31.53 15.13
CA GLY A 206 5.52 30.45 14.14
C GLY A 206 4.88 29.16 14.65
N HIS A 207 4.96 28.90 15.96
CA HIS A 207 4.36 27.71 16.59
C HIS A 207 2.83 27.61 16.39
N GLY A 208 2.13 28.71 16.07
CA GLY A 208 0.68 28.71 15.87
C GLY A 208 0.24 28.63 14.40
N LEU A 209 1.17 28.64 13.44
CA LEU A 209 0.84 28.76 12.02
C LEU A 209 0.14 27.49 11.48
N HIS A 210 0.59 26.31 11.87
CA HIS A 210 -0.09 25.05 11.52
C HIS A 210 -1.53 25.00 12.05
N MET A 211 -1.79 25.47 13.28
CA MET A 211 -3.14 25.56 13.84
C MET A 211 -4.04 26.53 13.05
N ARG A 212 -3.48 27.65 12.57
CA ARG A 212 -4.21 28.60 11.72
C ARG A 212 -4.49 28.03 10.33
N ALA A 213 -3.56 27.24 9.78
CA ALA A 213 -3.76 26.52 8.52
C ALA A 213 -4.89 25.51 8.64
N ILE A 214 -4.89 24.68 9.71
CA ILE A 214 -5.98 23.76 10.04
C ILE A 214 -7.31 24.52 10.12
N ASN A 215 -7.37 25.61 10.89
CA ASN A 215 -8.59 26.37 11.07
C ASN A 215 -9.14 26.95 9.75
N LYS A 216 -8.28 27.43 8.85
CA LYS A 216 -8.67 27.92 7.52
C LYS A 216 -9.31 26.82 6.67
N VAL A 217 -8.72 25.62 6.64
CA VAL A 217 -9.27 24.49 5.87
C VAL A 217 -10.57 23.99 6.48
N ARG A 218 -10.65 23.90 7.82
CA ARG A 218 -11.90 23.56 8.51
C ARG A 218 -13.01 24.56 8.21
N ALA A 219 -12.70 25.86 8.16
CA ALA A 219 -13.66 26.89 7.76
C ALA A 219 -14.12 26.77 6.29
N ALA A 220 -13.24 26.28 5.39
CA ALA A 220 -13.59 25.98 4.00
C ALA A 220 -14.37 24.66 3.83
N GLY A 221 -14.33 23.78 4.83
CA GLY A 221 -15.05 22.50 4.88
C GLY A 221 -14.25 21.29 4.35
N SER A 222 -13.27 21.50 3.48
CA SER A 222 -12.36 20.46 2.97
C SER A 222 -11.11 21.07 2.34
N ILE A 223 -10.09 20.25 2.11
CA ILE A 223 -8.89 20.64 1.34
C ILE A 223 -9.29 21.05 -0.09
N ALA A 224 -10.18 20.29 -0.74
CA ALA A 224 -10.65 20.61 -2.10
C ALA A 224 -11.32 21.99 -2.17
N ASN A 225 -12.23 22.30 -1.23
CA ASN A 225 -12.89 23.60 -1.15
C ASN A 225 -11.89 24.72 -0.88
N ALA A 226 -10.89 24.48 -0.03
CA ALA A 226 -9.84 25.47 0.25
C ALA A 226 -8.97 25.77 -0.99
N VAL A 227 -8.75 24.78 -1.87
CA VAL A 227 -8.10 24.98 -3.18
C VAL A 227 -9.01 25.76 -4.13
N GLU A 228 -10.30 25.42 -4.21
CA GLU A 228 -11.27 26.11 -5.07
C GLU A 228 -11.45 27.59 -4.68
N GLN A 229 -11.46 27.89 -3.37
CA GLN A 229 -11.56 29.25 -2.83
C GLN A 229 -10.25 30.06 -2.95
N GLY A 230 -9.16 29.45 -3.45
CA GLY A 230 -7.85 30.10 -3.57
C GLY A 230 -7.13 30.32 -2.23
N ILE A 231 -7.53 29.61 -1.17
CA ILE A 231 -6.83 29.64 0.12
C ILE A 231 -5.52 28.86 0.03
N ILE A 232 -5.55 27.72 -0.67
CA ILE A 232 -4.37 26.90 -0.99
C ILE A 232 -4.10 27.09 -2.48
N THR A 233 -2.91 27.58 -2.83
CA THR A 233 -2.58 27.97 -4.22
C THR A 233 -1.44 27.19 -4.85
N ASP A 234 -0.72 26.38 -4.07
CA ASP A 234 0.42 25.59 -4.52
C ASP A 234 0.68 24.44 -3.53
N GLY A 235 1.56 23.49 -3.90
CA GLY A 235 1.99 22.39 -3.03
C GLY A 235 1.39 21.04 -3.33
N ILE A 236 1.69 20.09 -2.45
CA ILE A 236 1.30 18.69 -2.62
C ILE A 236 -0.22 18.57 -2.63
N MET A 237 -0.90 19.09 -1.62
CA MET A 237 -2.36 18.96 -1.50
C MET A 237 -3.08 19.72 -2.62
N TYR A 238 -2.52 20.86 -3.05
CA TYR A 238 -3.01 21.60 -4.22
C TYR A 238 -2.89 20.78 -5.50
N SER A 239 -1.70 20.24 -5.79
CA SER A 239 -1.45 19.47 -7.01
C SER A 239 -2.27 18.18 -7.04
N LEU A 240 -2.46 17.50 -5.90
CA LEU A 240 -3.36 16.34 -5.78
C LEU A 240 -4.79 16.70 -6.19
N VAL A 241 -5.35 17.77 -5.63
CA VAL A 241 -6.72 18.23 -5.96
C VAL A 241 -6.82 18.66 -7.42
N LYS A 242 -5.91 19.49 -7.92
CA LYS A 242 -5.96 20.02 -9.29
C LYS A 242 -5.84 18.94 -10.37
N HIS A 243 -5.10 17.86 -10.11
CA HIS A 243 -4.90 16.78 -11.05
C HIS A 243 -5.83 15.58 -10.79
N GLY A 244 -6.74 15.68 -9.82
CA GLY A 244 -7.68 14.60 -9.49
C GLY A 244 -6.98 13.33 -8.99
N VAL A 245 -5.79 13.46 -8.39
CA VAL A 245 -5.06 12.32 -7.84
C VAL A 245 -5.63 12.00 -6.45
N PRO A 246 -6.16 10.79 -6.23
CA PRO A 246 -6.77 10.45 -4.96
C PRO A 246 -5.73 10.37 -3.85
N PHE A 247 -6.13 10.76 -2.64
CA PHE A 247 -5.31 10.65 -1.46
C PHE A 247 -6.10 10.14 -0.26
N VAL A 248 -5.41 9.46 0.65
CA VAL A 248 -5.96 9.00 1.93
C VAL A 248 -5.13 9.60 3.05
N LEU A 249 -5.77 10.41 3.89
CA LEU A 249 -5.16 10.94 5.11
C LEU A 249 -5.65 10.12 6.30
N THR A 250 -4.76 9.35 6.90
CA THR A 250 -5.10 8.55 8.09
C THR A 250 -4.86 9.34 9.37
N GLY A 251 -5.77 9.20 10.32
CA GLY A 251 -5.68 9.82 11.63
C GLY A 251 -4.66 9.12 12.52
N SER A 252 -4.05 9.88 13.41
CA SER A 252 -3.14 9.40 14.45
C SER A 252 -3.44 10.08 15.79
N ILE A 253 -3.08 9.42 16.89
CA ILE A 253 -3.27 9.93 18.26
C ILE A 253 -2.53 11.26 18.54
N ARG A 254 -1.63 11.68 17.64
CA ARG A 254 -0.86 12.92 17.75
C ARG A 254 -1.42 14.08 16.93
N ASP A 255 -2.54 13.88 16.23
CA ASP A 255 -3.00 14.84 15.24
C ASP A 255 -3.58 16.10 15.89
N ASP A 256 -3.08 17.25 15.45
CA ASP A 256 -3.68 18.55 15.72
C ASP A 256 -4.84 18.81 14.75
N GLY A 257 -5.98 19.30 15.25
CA GLY A 257 -7.17 19.57 14.45
C GLY A 257 -8.23 18.48 14.56
N PRO A 258 -8.23 17.45 13.69
CA PRO A 258 -7.49 17.31 12.42
C PRO A 258 -8.12 18.12 11.27
N LEU A 259 -7.51 18.06 10.07
CA LEU A 259 -8.15 18.52 8.84
C LEU A 259 -9.45 17.72 8.56
N PRO A 260 -10.48 18.32 7.92
CA PRO A 260 -11.76 17.63 7.66
C PRO A 260 -11.64 16.33 6.86
N ASP A 261 -10.66 16.25 5.96
CA ASP A 261 -10.42 15.12 5.06
C ASP A 261 -9.73 13.92 5.74
N VAL A 262 -9.35 14.04 7.03
CA VAL A 262 -8.65 12.98 7.76
C VAL A 262 -9.63 11.91 8.25
N ILE A 263 -9.36 10.66 7.91
CA ILE A 263 -10.10 9.50 8.40
C ILE A 263 -9.57 9.12 9.78
N THR A 264 -10.32 9.46 10.83
CA THR A 264 -9.92 9.23 12.23
C THR A 264 -10.14 7.79 12.70
N ASP A 265 -11.07 7.06 12.07
CA ASP A 265 -11.29 5.65 12.36
C ASP A 265 -10.20 4.80 11.67
N ALA A 266 -9.40 4.09 12.47
CA ALA A 266 -8.25 3.36 11.96
C ALA A 266 -8.62 2.20 11.02
N LEU A 267 -9.78 1.58 11.22
CA LEU A 267 -10.24 0.49 10.36
C LEU A 267 -10.76 1.02 9.03
N ALA A 268 -11.53 2.11 9.06
CA ALA A 268 -11.96 2.81 7.85
C ALA A 268 -10.76 3.38 7.08
N ALA A 269 -9.75 3.88 7.78
CA ALA A 269 -8.51 4.36 7.17
C ALA A 269 -7.73 3.23 6.50
N GLN A 270 -7.59 2.08 7.18
CA GLN A 270 -6.99 0.88 6.59
C GLN A 270 -7.77 0.42 5.34
N ASP A 271 -9.11 0.44 5.38
CA ASP A 271 -9.95 0.05 4.25
C ASP A 271 -9.80 1.00 3.05
N ALA A 272 -9.72 2.30 3.32
CA ALA A 272 -9.45 3.31 2.29
C ALA A 272 -8.07 3.13 1.67
N MET A 273 -7.02 2.90 2.48
CA MET A 273 -5.68 2.60 1.98
C MET A 273 -5.67 1.32 1.13
N ARG A 274 -6.32 0.25 1.61
CA ARG A 274 -6.41 -1.04 0.93
C ARG A 274 -7.03 -0.93 -0.46
N ALA A 275 -8.04 -0.08 -0.62
CA ALA A 275 -8.65 0.17 -1.93
C ALA A 275 -7.62 0.66 -2.96
N HIS A 276 -6.57 1.36 -2.53
CA HIS A 276 -5.46 1.77 -3.40
C HIS A 276 -4.36 0.72 -3.53
N THR A 277 -3.99 0.01 -2.46
CA THR A 277 -2.95 -1.04 -2.53
C THR A 277 -3.35 -2.21 -3.42
N LEU A 278 -4.65 -2.52 -3.52
CA LEU A 278 -5.17 -3.53 -4.45
C LEU A 278 -4.98 -3.18 -5.94
N LYS A 279 -4.86 -1.89 -6.25
CA LYS A 279 -4.58 -1.39 -7.61
C LYS A 279 -3.10 -1.15 -7.84
N ALA A 280 -2.28 -1.18 -6.80
CA ALA A 280 -0.90 -0.75 -6.86
C ALA A 280 -0.10 -1.64 -7.80
N THR A 281 0.63 -1.01 -8.71
CA THR A 281 1.57 -1.67 -9.61
C THR A 281 3.03 -1.36 -9.24
N MET A 282 3.20 -0.37 -8.36
CA MET A 282 4.43 0.08 -7.74
C MET A 282 4.08 0.79 -6.43
N ALA A 283 4.95 0.70 -5.43
CA ALA A 283 4.84 1.51 -4.21
C ALA A 283 6.13 2.29 -3.98
N ILE A 284 6.03 3.50 -3.44
CA ILE A 284 7.20 4.31 -3.06
C ILE A 284 6.98 4.77 -1.62
N LEU A 285 7.84 4.33 -0.71
CA LEU A 285 7.70 4.54 0.73
C LEU A 285 8.73 5.55 1.24
N ILE A 286 8.30 6.76 1.63
CA ILE A 286 9.22 7.87 1.95
C ILE A 286 8.93 8.45 3.34
N ALA A 287 9.96 8.40 4.19
CA ALA A 287 10.04 9.15 5.44
C ALA A 287 8.87 8.92 6.43
N THR A 288 8.29 7.71 6.44
CA THR A 288 7.22 7.30 7.36
C THR A 288 7.35 5.83 7.72
N ALA A 289 7.59 5.52 9.00
CA ALA A 289 7.63 4.12 9.44
C ALA A 289 6.21 3.54 9.55
N LEU A 290 5.30 4.23 10.26
CA LEU A 290 3.95 3.75 10.53
C LEU A 290 3.16 3.49 9.25
N HIS A 291 3.14 4.44 8.31
CA HIS A 291 2.36 4.27 7.08
C HIS A 291 3.03 3.29 6.12
N ALA A 292 4.37 3.21 6.09
CA ALA A 292 5.08 2.24 5.26
C ALA A 292 4.79 0.81 5.71
N ILE A 293 4.87 0.52 7.01
CA ILE A 293 4.54 -0.80 7.56
C ILE A 293 3.08 -1.13 7.30
N ALA A 294 2.15 -0.21 7.57
CA ALA A 294 0.73 -0.44 7.31
C ALA A 294 0.47 -0.76 5.83
N THR A 295 1.07 0.01 4.91
CA THR A 295 0.93 -0.23 3.47
C THR A 295 1.54 -1.55 3.04
N GLY A 296 2.73 -1.89 3.55
CA GLY A 296 3.40 -3.16 3.28
C GLY A 296 2.55 -4.38 3.65
N ASN A 297 1.84 -4.33 4.78
CA ASN A 297 0.91 -5.39 5.20
C ASN A 297 -0.29 -5.57 4.24
N MET A 298 -0.59 -4.57 3.41
CA MET A 298 -1.70 -4.58 2.46
C MET A 298 -1.25 -4.72 1.00
N LEU A 299 0.05 -4.78 0.73
CA LEU A 299 0.61 -4.92 -0.60
C LEU A 299 0.92 -6.40 -0.91
N PRO A 300 0.52 -6.92 -2.07
CA PRO A 300 1.10 -8.15 -2.60
C PRO A 300 2.55 -7.93 -3.05
N ALA A 301 3.33 -9.01 -3.11
CA ALA A 301 4.65 -9.01 -3.73
C ALA A 301 4.60 -9.01 -5.28
N PHE A 302 3.41 -9.13 -5.87
CA PHE A 302 3.19 -9.22 -7.31
C PHE A 302 2.11 -8.25 -7.80
N VAL A 303 2.16 -7.98 -9.09
CA VAL A 303 1.11 -7.32 -9.86
C VAL A 303 0.48 -8.35 -10.81
N THR A 304 -0.85 -8.38 -10.88
CA THR A 304 -1.57 -9.08 -11.95
C THR A 304 -1.87 -8.09 -13.07
N GLU A 305 -1.25 -8.31 -14.23
CA GLU A 305 -1.43 -7.47 -15.41
C GLU A 305 -2.79 -7.74 -16.08
N LYS A 306 -3.19 -6.85 -16.99
CA LYS A 306 -4.48 -6.94 -17.70
C LYS A 306 -4.62 -8.21 -18.55
N ASP A 307 -3.51 -8.75 -19.02
CA ASP A 307 -3.45 -10.00 -19.78
C ASP A 307 -3.39 -11.27 -18.88
N GLY A 308 -3.41 -11.08 -17.56
CA GLY A 308 -3.33 -12.16 -16.57
C GLY A 308 -1.91 -12.59 -16.22
N SER A 309 -0.89 -12.01 -16.86
CA SER A 309 0.51 -12.25 -16.48
C SER A 309 0.81 -11.67 -15.10
N LEU A 310 1.82 -12.24 -14.45
CA LEU A 310 2.28 -11.79 -13.14
C LEU A 310 3.69 -11.21 -13.27
N ARG A 311 3.99 -10.22 -12.43
CA ARG A 311 5.33 -9.69 -12.25
C ARG A 311 5.54 -9.24 -10.82
N GLU A 312 6.78 -9.00 -10.44
CA GLU A 312 7.10 -8.41 -9.15
C GLU A 312 6.53 -6.98 -9.03
N LEU A 313 6.01 -6.66 -7.85
CA LEU A 313 5.61 -5.29 -7.49
C LEU A 313 6.87 -4.54 -7.06
N ALA A 314 7.23 -3.49 -7.79
CA ALA A 314 8.37 -2.65 -7.45
C ALA A 314 8.05 -1.78 -6.21
N THR A 315 8.93 -1.79 -5.20
CA THR A 315 8.81 -1.03 -3.95
C THR A 315 10.03 -0.17 -3.63
#